data_AF-A0A351EZS4-F1
#
_entry.id   AF-A0A351EZS4-F1
#
_cell.length_a   1.000
_cell.length_b   1.000
_cell.length_c   1.000
_cell.angle_alpha   90.00
_cell.angle_beta   90.00
_cell.angle_gamma   90.00
#
_symmetry.space_group_name_H-M   'P 1'
#
loop_
_entity.id
_entity.type
_entity.pdbx_description
1 polymer ?
#
loop_
_entity_poly.entity_id
_entity_poly.type
_entity_poly.pdbx_seq_one_letter_code
_entity_poly.pdbx_strand_id
1 'polypeptide(L)'
;MQKVTIEPVTRVEGHGKVTIHLDDNLNVAQTRLHIVEFRGFERFVQGRPYWEAPVLVQRLCGICPVSHHLAAAKALDVIVGAGTGHGLTATGEKMRRLMHYGQMFQSHSLHFFHLSAPDFLLGYDSDPATRNVVGLAVKFPELATKAVLMRKFGQEVIHFTAGKKIHGTGAIPGGINKNLPIEERDILLKGADPLNIDTMIQWAYDAVQLFKDYYMNNKEFVDNFAHFPSNHFSLVRKDGALDFYHGVLRAVDAEGKRILDDVDYQDYNHYIEEEVRSWSYMKFPYLKHIGKENGWYRVGPLARLNTCDFIPSKLAQQEFE
;
A
#
# COMPACT_ATOMS: atom_id res chain seq x y z
N MET A 1 30.72 -22.11 8.55
CA MET A 1 29.61 -21.21 8.12
C MET A 1 28.65 -21.87 7.13
N GLN A 2 27.48 -22.27 7.61
CA GLN A 2 26.37 -22.81 6.82
C GLN A 2 25.44 -21.67 6.37
N LYS A 3 24.76 -21.85 5.22
CA LYS A 3 23.79 -20.88 4.68
C LYS A 3 22.46 -21.58 4.36
N VAL A 4 21.37 -21.08 4.93
CA VAL A 4 20.01 -21.46 4.57
C VAL A 4 19.44 -20.38 3.64
N THR A 5 18.73 -20.80 2.60
CA THR A 5 18.15 -19.89 1.61
C THR A 5 16.67 -20.21 1.42
N ILE A 6 15.81 -19.19 1.53
CA ILE A 6 14.39 -19.24 1.20
C ILE A 6 14.21 -18.48 -0.12
N GLU A 7 14.04 -19.21 -1.22
CA GLU A 7 13.91 -18.67 -2.58
C GLU A 7 12.93 -19.52 -3.41
N PRO A 8 11.85 -18.94 -3.95
CA PRO A 8 11.39 -17.57 -3.73
C PRO A 8 10.73 -17.39 -2.36
N VAL A 9 10.64 -16.14 -1.88
CA VAL A 9 9.64 -15.77 -0.86
C VAL A 9 8.26 -15.87 -1.51
N THR A 10 7.36 -16.67 -0.95
CA THR A 10 6.03 -16.91 -1.52
C THR A 10 4.97 -15.99 -0.91
N ARG A 11 3.83 -15.84 -1.62
CA ARG A 11 2.69 -14.99 -1.23
C ARG A 11 3.05 -13.52 -0.98
N VAL A 12 4.03 -13.02 -1.73
CA VAL A 12 4.38 -11.60 -1.84
C VAL A 12 4.33 -11.16 -3.30
N GLU A 13 4.29 -9.86 -3.55
CA GLU A 13 4.43 -9.31 -4.90
C GLU A 13 5.91 -9.05 -5.21
N GLY A 14 6.33 -9.33 -6.45
CA GLY A 14 7.73 -9.26 -6.87
C GLY A 14 8.56 -10.47 -6.46
N HIS A 15 9.87 -10.39 -6.70
CA HIS A 15 10.80 -11.48 -6.44
C HIS A 15 11.77 -11.14 -5.30
N GLY A 16 11.52 -11.77 -4.16
CA GLY A 16 12.35 -11.69 -2.97
C GLY A 16 13.00 -13.03 -2.61
N LYS A 17 14.13 -12.95 -1.91
CA LYS A 17 14.83 -14.08 -1.30
C LYS A 17 15.28 -13.72 0.10
N VAL A 18 15.27 -14.69 1.03
CA VAL A 18 15.90 -14.53 2.34
C VAL A 18 17.09 -15.47 2.46
N THR A 19 18.24 -14.95 2.92
CA THR A 19 19.38 -15.79 3.29
C THR A 19 19.65 -15.68 4.78
N ILE A 20 19.87 -16.82 5.43
CA ILE A 20 20.18 -16.93 6.86
C ILE A 20 21.56 -17.59 6.94
N HIS A 21 22.52 -16.87 7.48
CA HIS A 21 23.90 -17.31 7.68
C HIS A 21 24.09 -17.77 9.12
N LEU A 22 24.63 -18.96 9.30
CA LEU A 22 24.90 -19.56 10.60
C LEU A 22 26.39 -19.51 10.94
N ASP A 23 26.70 -19.22 12.20
CA ASP A 23 28.05 -19.38 12.75
C ASP A 23 28.43 -20.86 12.91
N ASP A 24 29.64 -21.13 13.41
CA ASP A 24 30.12 -22.51 13.56
C ASP A 24 29.43 -23.27 14.71
N ASN A 25 28.68 -22.57 15.58
CA ASN A 25 27.84 -23.14 16.63
C ASN A 25 26.36 -23.28 16.18
N LEU A 26 26.07 -23.06 14.90
CA LEU A 26 24.71 -23.08 14.30
C LEU A 26 23.77 -21.98 14.81
N ASN A 27 24.28 -20.90 15.42
CA ASN A 27 23.47 -19.73 15.73
C ASN A 27 23.32 -18.82 14.50
N VAL A 28 22.20 -18.11 14.41
CA VAL A 28 21.98 -17.12 13.33
C VAL A 28 22.93 -15.93 13.52
N ALA A 29 23.89 -15.80 12.61
CA ALA A 29 24.85 -14.70 12.60
C ALA A 29 24.36 -13.50 11.76
N GLN A 30 23.61 -13.77 10.69
CA GLN A 30 23.09 -12.72 9.80
C GLN A 30 21.91 -13.21 8.98
N THR A 31 20.89 -12.36 8.86
CA THR A 31 19.76 -12.56 7.94
C THR A 31 19.65 -11.37 6.99
N ARG A 32 19.36 -11.63 5.71
CA ARG A 32 19.20 -10.59 4.68
C ARG A 32 17.99 -10.88 3.78
N LEU A 33 17.26 -9.82 3.43
CA LEU A 33 16.21 -9.83 2.40
C LEU A 33 16.75 -9.26 1.09
N HIS A 34 16.84 -10.08 0.06
CA HIS A 34 17.33 -9.71 -1.25
C HIS A 34 16.17 -9.47 -2.19
N ILE A 35 16.13 -8.29 -2.82
CA ILE A 35 15.29 -8.06 -4.00
C ILE A 35 16.17 -8.30 -5.23
N VAL A 36 15.79 -9.29 -6.03
CA VAL A 36 16.65 -9.86 -7.10
C VAL A 36 16.27 -9.37 -8.50
N GLU A 37 15.24 -8.53 -8.60
CA GLU A 37 14.79 -7.96 -9.86
C GLU A 37 15.25 -6.53 -10.10
N PHE A 38 15.53 -6.24 -11.36
CA PHE A 38 15.78 -4.89 -11.87
C PHE A 38 15.07 -4.70 -13.22
N ARG A 39 14.53 -3.50 -13.46
CA ARG A 39 13.88 -3.12 -14.74
C ARG A 39 14.42 -1.82 -15.34
N GLY A 40 14.94 -0.89 -14.52
CA GLY A 40 15.59 0.34 -15.01
C GLY A 40 14.67 1.44 -15.56
N PHE A 41 13.42 1.53 -15.08
CA PHE A 41 12.41 2.47 -15.58
C PHE A 41 12.86 3.93 -15.61
N GLU A 42 13.51 4.38 -14.53
CA GLU A 42 14.03 5.76 -14.39
C GLU A 42 15.00 6.16 -15.52
N ARG A 43 15.65 5.18 -16.17
CA ARG A 43 16.55 5.40 -17.30
C ARG A 43 15.85 5.31 -18.64
N PHE A 44 15.10 4.23 -18.91
CA PHE A 44 14.53 4.05 -20.25
C PHE A 44 13.36 5.00 -20.56
N VAL A 45 12.74 5.61 -19.56
CA VAL A 45 11.66 6.58 -19.77
C VAL A 45 12.18 7.94 -20.29
N GLN A 46 13.49 8.19 -20.20
CA GLN A 46 14.10 9.43 -20.68
C GLN A 46 13.93 9.56 -22.21
N GLY A 47 13.55 10.75 -22.67
CA GLY A 47 13.25 11.03 -24.09
C GLY A 47 11.84 10.64 -24.53
N ARG A 48 11.04 9.97 -23.68
CA ARG A 48 9.60 9.75 -23.96
C ARG A 48 8.82 11.06 -23.79
N PRO A 49 7.78 11.31 -24.61
CA PRO A 49 6.84 12.39 -24.37
C PRO A 49 6.19 12.29 -22.98
N TYR A 50 6.14 13.41 -22.25
CA TYR A 50 5.75 13.41 -20.83
C TYR A 50 4.35 12.84 -20.58
N TRP A 51 3.39 13.06 -21.49
CA TRP A 51 2.00 12.59 -21.34
C TRP A 51 1.85 11.06 -21.37
N GLU A 52 2.87 10.34 -21.81
CA GLU A 52 2.88 8.88 -21.77
C GLU A 52 3.23 8.34 -20.38
N ALA A 53 3.85 9.14 -19.52
CA ALA A 53 4.34 8.69 -18.21
C ALA A 53 3.26 7.98 -17.38
N PRO A 54 2.02 8.49 -17.21
CA PRO A 54 0.98 7.82 -16.42
C PRO A 54 0.57 6.48 -17.01
N VAL A 55 0.75 6.28 -18.32
CA VAL A 55 0.52 4.99 -18.97
C VAL A 55 1.72 4.08 -18.76
N LEU A 56 2.95 4.54 -18.97
CA LEU A 56 4.13 3.69 -18.85
C LEU A 56 4.40 3.23 -17.41
N VAL A 57 4.37 4.15 -16.44
CA VAL A 57 4.83 3.86 -15.06
C VAL A 57 3.97 2.84 -14.33
N GLN A 58 2.68 2.77 -14.65
CA GLN A 58 1.78 1.84 -13.98
C GLN A 58 2.01 0.38 -14.39
N ARG A 59 2.90 0.08 -15.35
CA ARG A 59 3.31 -1.30 -15.70
C ARG A 59 4.39 -1.85 -14.75
N LEU A 60 4.87 -1.04 -13.81
CA LEU A 60 5.85 -1.48 -12.80
C LEU A 60 5.29 -2.53 -11.84
N CYS A 61 3.98 -2.49 -11.55
CA CYS A 61 3.34 -3.41 -10.62
C CYS A 61 1.89 -3.69 -11.06
N GLY A 62 1.47 -4.96 -10.93
CA GLY A 62 0.10 -5.39 -11.25
C GLY A 62 -0.94 -5.07 -10.17
N ILE A 63 -0.52 -4.85 -8.91
CA ILE A 63 -1.42 -4.61 -7.76
C ILE A 63 -1.65 -3.13 -7.51
N CYS A 64 -0.61 -2.30 -7.67
CA CYS A 64 -0.69 -0.86 -7.41
C CYS A 64 -0.63 0.07 -8.65
N PRO A 65 -1.16 -0.32 -9.83
CA PRO A 65 -1.01 0.49 -11.04
C PRO A 65 -1.71 1.86 -10.92
N VAL A 66 -2.82 1.95 -10.18
CA VAL A 66 -3.52 3.22 -9.96
C VAL A 66 -2.66 4.22 -9.17
N SER A 67 -1.89 3.77 -8.18
CA SER A 67 -1.01 4.67 -7.41
C SER A 67 0.06 5.27 -8.31
N HIS A 68 0.68 4.42 -9.14
CA HIS A 68 1.64 4.89 -10.15
C HIS A 68 1.00 5.83 -11.17
N HIS A 69 -0.19 5.50 -11.67
CA HIS A 69 -0.94 6.31 -12.63
C HIS A 69 -1.24 7.71 -12.06
N LEU A 70 -1.74 7.77 -10.82
CA LEU A 70 -2.08 9.02 -10.14
C LEU A 70 -0.84 9.80 -9.71
N ALA A 71 0.23 9.14 -9.24
CA ALA A 71 1.48 9.80 -8.90
C ALA A 71 2.10 10.49 -10.12
N ALA A 72 2.17 9.79 -11.27
CA ALA A 72 2.62 10.40 -12.51
C ALA A 72 1.69 11.51 -12.99
N ALA A 73 0.36 11.31 -12.94
CA ALA A 73 -0.59 12.36 -13.33
C ALA A 73 -0.43 13.63 -12.47
N LYS A 74 -0.23 13.48 -11.14
CA LYS A 74 0.04 14.61 -10.23
C LYS A 74 1.36 15.30 -10.54
N ALA A 75 2.42 14.55 -10.86
CA ALA A 75 3.68 15.16 -11.28
C ALA A 75 3.50 15.98 -12.57
N LEU A 76 2.71 15.48 -13.52
CA LEU A 76 2.43 16.19 -14.77
C LEU A 76 1.47 17.37 -14.59
N ASP A 77 0.56 17.35 -13.61
CA ASP A 77 -0.29 18.49 -13.28
C ASP A 77 0.56 19.72 -12.94
N VAL A 78 1.66 19.54 -12.20
CA VAL A 78 2.62 20.62 -11.90
C VAL A 78 3.24 21.15 -13.19
N ILE A 79 3.70 20.27 -14.07
CA ILE A 79 4.36 20.63 -15.33
C ILE A 79 3.42 21.43 -16.26
N VAL A 80 2.13 21.06 -16.32
CA VAL A 80 1.15 21.76 -17.16
C VAL A 80 0.48 22.96 -16.47
N GLY A 81 0.91 23.31 -15.25
CA GLY A 81 0.38 24.46 -14.51
C GLY A 81 -0.99 24.24 -13.85
N ALA A 82 -1.42 22.99 -13.68
CA ALA A 82 -2.67 22.62 -13.02
C ALA A 82 -2.57 22.48 -11.48
N GLY A 83 -1.38 22.75 -10.92
CA GLY A 83 -1.16 22.89 -9.47
C GLY A 83 -0.56 21.68 -8.77
N THR A 84 -0.12 21.87 -7.54
CA THR A 84 0.57 20.88 -6.69
C THR A 84 -0.39 20.08 -5.82
N GLY A 85 -1.56 19.72 -6.37
CA GLY A 85 -2.66 19.04 -5.66
C GLY A 85 -3.80 19.97 -5.22
N HIS A 86 -3.61 21.29 -5.36
CA HIS A 86 -4.67 22.30 -5.30
C HIS A 86 -4.69 23.02 -6.65
N GLY A 87 -5.71 22.78 -7.48
CA GLY A 87 -5.80 23.36 -8.82
C GLY A 87 -6.59 22.54 -9.83
N LEU A 88 -6.84 21.25 -9.52
CA LEU A 88 -7.80 20.45 -10.27
C LEU A 88 -9.23 20.94 -10.03
N THR A 89 -10.11 20.70 -11.01
CA THR A 89 -11.54 20.87 -10.80
C THR A 89 -12.04 19.91 -9.71
N ALA A 90 -13.13 20.27 -9.03
CA ALA A 90 -13.72 19.43 -8.00
C ALA A 90 -14.06 18.01 -8.51
N THR A 91 -14.52 17.89 -9.76
CA THR A 91 -14.76 16.60 -10.40
C THR A 91 -13.46 15.82 -10.63
N GLY A 92 -12.41 16.49 -11.13
CA GLY A 92 -11.12 15.84 -11.36
C GLY A 92 -10.48 15.30 -10.10
N GLU A 93 -10.49 16.08 -9.02
CA GLU A 93 -9.98 15.63 -7.73
C GLU A 93 -10.82 14.46 -7.17
N LYS A 94 -12.16 14.58 -7.15
CA LYS A 94 -13.05 13.53 -6.63
C LYS A 94 -12.94 12.22 -7.42
N MET A 95 -12.82 12.28 -8.74
CA MET A 95 -12.62 11.10 -9.59
C MET A 95 -11.30 10.39 -9.28
N ARG A 96 -10.20 11.14 -9.14
CA ARG A 96 -8.89 10.58 -8.79
C ARG A 96 -8.86 10.01 -7.37
N ARG A 97 -9.50 10.68 -6.41
CA ARG A 97 -9.67 10.17 -5.03
C ARG A 97 -10.49 8.88 -5.00
N LEU A 98 -11.63 8.84 -5.70
CA LEU A 98 -12.46 7.64 -5.78
C LEU A 98 -11.69 6.47 -6.42
N MET A 99 -10.95 6.73 -7.51
CA MET A 99 -10.05 5.75 -8.13
C MET A 99 -9.04 5.21 -7.12
N HIS A 100 -8.40 6.09 -6.34
CA HIS A 100 -7.41 5.70 -5.35
C HIS A 100 -8.01 4.94 -4.15
N TYR A 101 -9.20 5.31 -3.68
CA TYR A 101 -9.91 4.59 -2.62
C TYR A 101 -10.28 3.17 -3.07
N GLY A 102 -10.74 3.01 -4.31
CA GLY A 102 -10.95 1.68 -4.93
C GLY A 102 -9.67 0.86 -4.94
N GLN A 103 -8.53 1.48 -5.27
CA GLN A 103 -7.21 0.84 -5.23
C GLN A 103 -6.78 0.42 -3.83
N MET A 104 -6.93 1.29 -2.83
CA MET A 104 -6.59 0.98 -1.44
C MET A 104 -7.43 -0.19 -0.94
N PHE A 105 -8.74 -0.15 -1.20
CA PHE A 105 -9.67 -1.21 -0.79
C PHE A 105 -9.30 -2.56 -1.41
N GLN A 106 -9.20 -2.65 -2.75
CA GLN A 106 -8.87 -3.92 -3.41
C GLN A 106 -7.49 -4.46 -3.01
N SER A 107 -6.51 -3.57 -2.79
CA SER A 107 -5.14 -3.98 -2.44
C SER A 107 -5.06 -4.50 -1.02
N HIS A 108 -5.76 -3.87 -0.07
CA HIS A 108 -5.81 -4.33 1.31
C HIS A 108 -6.62 -5.63 1.42
N SER A 109 -7.75 -5.76 0.74
CA SER A 109 -8.49 -7.03 0.68
C SER A 109 -7.68 -8.15 0.04
N LEU A 110 -6.94 -7.87 -1.03
CA LEU A 110 -6.03 -8.85 -1.64
C LEU A 110 -4.98 -9.31 -0.64
N HIS A 111 -4.23 -8.37 -0.04
CA HIS A 111 -3.13 -8.71 0.87
C HIS A 111 -3.63 -9.46 2.10
N PHE A 112 -4.65 -8.91 2.79
CA PHE A 112 -5.17 -9.49 4.02
C PHE A 112 -5.67 -10.91 3.80
N PHE A 113 -6.58 -11.13 2.82
CA PHE A 113 -7.25 -12.42 2.68
C PHE A 113 -6.50 -13.43 1.81
N HIS A 114 -5.82 -13.00 0.74
CA HIS A 114 -5.21 -13.94 -0.21
C HIS A 114 -3.74 -14.23 0.15
N LEU A 115 -3.06 -13.28 0.79
CA LEU A 115 -1.63 -13.39 1.07
C LEU A 115 -1.36 -13.70 2.54
N SER A 116 -1.90 -12.90 3.47
CA SER A 116 -1.61 -13.00 4.91
C SER A 116 -2.46 -14.05 5.65
N ALA A 117 -3.78 -14.02 5.44
CA ALA A 117 -4.74 -14.86 6.17
C ALA A 117 -4.46 -16.38 6.15
N PRO A 118 -3.92 -16.97 5.05
CA PRO A 118 -3.55 -18.39 5.10
C PRO A 118 -2.58 -18.73 6.23
N ASP A 119 -1.66 -17.83 6.61
CA ASP A 119 -0.75 -18.10 7.73
C ASP A 119 -1.48 -18.13 9.07
N PHE A 120 -2.23 -17.08 9.39
CA PHE A 120 -2.78 -16.92 10.73
C PHE A 120 -4.13 -17.63 10.96
N LEU A 121 -4.88 -17.97 9.89
CA LEU A 121 -6.15 -18.71 10.00
C LEU A 121 -6.01 -20.23 9.78
N LEU A 122 -4.99 -20.68 9.04
CA LEU A 122 -4.70 -22.11 8.87
C LEU A 122 -3.58 -22.59 9.81
N GLY A 123 -2.71 -21.67 10.25
CA GLY A 123 -1.58 -21.92 11.15
C GLY A 123 -0.24 -21.78 10.43
N TYR A 124 0.74 -21.16 11.09
CA TYR A 124 2.08 -20.93 10.53
C TYR A 124 2.84 -22.23 10.20
N ASP A 125 2.53 -23.32 10.90
CA ASP A 125 3.13 -24.64 10.67
C ASP A 125 2.23 -25.59 9.85
N SER A 126 1.13 -25.07 9.28
CA SER A 126 0.24 -25.89 8.44
C SER A 126 0.93 -26.32 7.14
N ASP A 127 0.49 -27.46 6.60
CA ASP A 127 1.04 -28.06 5.38
C ASP A 127 1.09 -27.02 4.24
N PRO A 128 2.28 -26.74 3.66
CA PRO A 128 2.43 -25.80 2.55
C PRO A 128 1.47 -26.05 1.37
N ALA A 129 1.05 -27.29 1.13
CA ALA A 129 0.08 -27.64 0.09
C ALA A 129 -1.31 -27.02 0.35
N THR A 130 -1.63 -26.76 1.62
CA THR A 130 -2.93 -26.21 2.07
C THR A 130 -2.82 -24.77 2.56
N ARG A 131 -1.63 -24.30 2.97
CA ARG A 131 -1.39 -22.95 3.50
C ARG A 131 -1.39 -21.86 2.42
N ASN A 132 -2.52 -21.73 1.73
CA ASN A 132 -2.72 -20.82 0.61
C ASN A 132 -4.21 -20.45 0.49
N VAL A 133 -4.54 -19.58 -0.46
CA VAL A 133 -5.92 -19.10 -0.68
C VAL A 133 -6.91 -20.23 -1.01
N VAL A 134 -6.46 -21.33 -1.61
CA VAL A 134 -7.34 -22.47 -1.94
C VAL A 134 -7.69 -23.24 -0.68
N GLY A 135 -6.71 -23.53 0.18
CA GLY A 135 -6.98 -24.17 1.47
C GLY A 135 -7.86 -23.28 2.38
N LEU A 136 -7.66 -21.95 2.31
CA LEU A 136 -8.55 -21.00 2.98
C LEU A 136 -9.98 -21.11 2.45
N ALA A 137 -10.18 -21.18 1.14
CA ALA A 137 -11.51 -21.29 0.54
C ALA A 137 -12.20 -22.62 0.85
N VAL A 138 -11.45 -23.72 0.98
CA VAL A 138 -12.00 -25.02 1.39
C VAL A 138 -12.46 -24.97 2.85
N LYS A 139 -11.64 -24.39 3.75
CA LYS A 139 -11.95 -24.36 5.19
C LYS A 139 -12.95 -23.27 5.57
N PHE A 140 -12.91 -22.12 4.89
CA PHE A 140 -13.71 -20.93 5.17
C PHE A 140 -14.35 -20.38 3.88
N PRO A 141 -15.29 -21.10 3.24
CA PRO A 141 -15.82 -20.75 1.91
C PRO A 141 -16.54 -19.41 1.86
N GLU A 142 -17.28 -19.06 2.93
CA GLU A 142 -17.96 -17.76 3.02
C GLU A 142 -16.97 -16.60 3.10
N LEU A 143 -15.94 -16.73 3.94
CA LEU A 143 -14.88 -15.73 4.09
C LEU A 143 -14.13 -15.52 2.76
N ALA A 144 -13.77 -16.60 2.08
CA ALA A 144 -13.12 -16.53 0.78
C ALA A 144 -14.01 -15.85 -0.27
N THR A 145 -15.33 -16.13 -0.25
CA THR A 145 -16.30 -15.47 -1.14
C THR A 145 -16.36 -13.96 -0.86
N LYS A 146 -16.49 -13.55 0.42
CA LYS A 146 -16.44 -12.14 0.81
C LYS A 146 -15.14 -11.48 0.33
N ALA A 147 -14.00 -12.10 0.55
CA ALA A 147 -12.69 -11.58 0.15
C ALA A 147 -12.58 -11.32 -1.36
N VAL A 148 -13.04 -12.25 -2.19
CA VAL A 148 -13.04 -12.09 -3.67
C VAL A 148 -13.98 -10.96 -4.08
N LEU A 149 -15.14 -10.85 -3.46
CA LEU A 149 -16.14 -9.83 -3.79
C LEU A 149 -15.73 -8.43 -3.32
N MET A 150 -15.07 -8.30 -2.16
CA MET A 150 -14.46 -7.03 -1.73
C MET A 150 -13.41 -6.55 -2.73
N ARG A 151 -12.51 -7.45 -3.14
CA ARG A 151 -11.52 -7.13 -4.17
C ARG A 151 -12.19 -6.77 -5.50
N LYS A 152 -13.24 -7.49 -5.90
CA LYS A 152 -14.02 -7.19 -7.11
C LYS A 152 -14.59 -5.78 -7.04
N PHE A 153 -15.23 -5.39 -5.95
CA PHE A 153 -15.83 -4.06 -5.79
C PHE A 153 -14.80 -2.95 -5.96
N GLY A 154 -13.65 -3.03 -5.27
CA GLY A 154 -12.58 -2.04 -5.44
C GLY A 154 -12.06 -1.97 -6.88
N GLN A 155 -11.97 -3.11 -7.58
CA GLN A 155 -11.61 -3.15 -9.00
C GLN A 155 -12.70 -2.55 -9.91
N GLU A 156 -13.99 -2.70 -9.60
CA GLU A 156 -15.08 -2.03 -10.35
C GLU A 156 -15.04 -0.51 -10.17
N VAL A 157 -14.76 -0.02 -8.96
CA VAL A 157 -14.53 1.42 -8.70
C VAL A 157 -13.41 1.95 -9.61
N ILE A 158 -12.31 1.20 -9.74
CA ILE A 158 -11.20 1.55 -10.64
C ILE A 158 -11.63 1.47 -12.10
N HIS A 159 -12.41 0.46 -12.50
CA HIS A 159 -12.91 0.36 -13.86
C HIS A 159 -13.76 1.56 -14.27
N PHE A 160 -14.71 1.96 -13.43
CA PHE A 160 -15.57 3.11 -13.71
C PHE A 160 -14.80 4.43 -13.72
N THR A 161 -13.76 4.58 -12.91
CA THR A 161 -12.97 5.82 -12.85
C THR A 161 -11.80 5.88 -13.83
N ALA A 162 -11.19 4.74 -14.18
CA ALA A 162 -9.98 4.65 -14.99
C ALA A 162 -10.19 3.99 -16.37
N GLY A 163 -11.38 3.45 -16.64
CA GLY A 163 -11.74 2.73 -17.86
C GLY A 163 -11.33 1.24 -17.87
N LYS A 164 -10.38 0.82 -17.03
CA LYS A 164 -9.94 -0.58 -16.88
C LYS A 164 -9.63 -0.89 -15.43
N LYS A 165 -9.88 -2.13 -15.00
CA LYS A 165 -9.56 -2.62 -13.64
C LYS A 165 -8.07 -2.59 -13.33
N ILE A 166 -7.23 -2.82 -14.34
CA ILE A 166 -5.78 -2.83 -14.24
C ILE A 166 -5.25 -2.04 -15.43
N HIS A 167 -4.30 -1.14 -15.18
CA HIS A 167 -3.64 -0.32 -16.19
C HIS A 167 -4.59 0.60 -17.01
N GLY A 168 -5.46 1.34 -16.32
CA GLY A 168 -6.40 2.31 -16.90
C GLY A 168 -5.74 3.61 -17.42
N THR A 169 -6.56 4.53 -17.91
CA THR A 169 -6.11 5.80 -18.54
C THR A 169 -6.93 7.02 -18.10
N GLY A 170 -7.68 6.90 -16.99
CA GLY A 170 -8.64 7.93 -16.57
C GLY A 170 -8.01 9.25 -16.13
N ALA A 171 -6.80 9.23 -15.55
CA ALA A 171 -6.08 10.42 -15.14
C ALA A 171 -5.15 10.91 -16.26
N ILE A 172 -5.33 12.18 -16.63
CA ILE A 172 -4.54 12.90 -17.62
C ILE A 172 -3.97 14.18 -16.99
N PRO A 173 -2.88 14.77 -17.53
CA PRO A 173 -2.38 16.05 -17.03
C PRO A 173 -3.49 17.11 -17.03
N GLY A 174 -3.73 17.75 -15.88
CA GLY A 174 -4.78 18.74 -15.68
C GLY A 174 -6.12 18.18 -15.19
N GLY A 175 -6.30 16.86 -15.05
CA GLY A 175 -7.51 16.30 -14.46
C GLY A 175 -7.81 14.85 -14.85
N ILE A 176 -8.99 14.66 -15.44
CA ILE A 176 -9.53 13.36 -15.86
C ILE A 176 -10.05 13.43 -17.29
N ASN A 177 -10.07 12.30 -17.99
CA ASN A 177 -10.58 12.23 -19.36
C ASN A 177 -12.09 11.97 -19.46
N LYS A 178 -12.73 11.55 -18.35
CA LYS A 178 -14.18 11.40 -18.22
C LYS A 178 -14.65 11.66 -16.79
N ASN A 179 -15.91 12.06 -16.64
CA ASN A 179 -16.60 12.04 -15.35
C ASN A 179 -17.17 10.65 -15.06
N LEU A 180 -17.85 10.50 -13.91
CA LEU A 180 -18.59 9.31 -13.55
C LEU A 180 -20.08 9.53 -13.88
N PRO A 181 -20.66 8.79 -14.84
CA PRO A 181 -22.11 8.82 -15.10
C PRO A 181 -22.92 8.45 -13.86
N ILE A 182 -24.15 8.96 -13.78
CA ILE A 182 -25.03 8.74 -12.62
C ILE A 182 -25.33 7.26 -12.46
N GLU A 183 -25.50 6.55 -13.57
CA GLU A 183 -25.80 5.13 -13.65
C GLU A 183 -24.63 4.30 -13.10
N GLU A 184 -23.40 4.60 -13.51
CA GLU A 184 -22.18 3.93 -13.00
C GLU A 184 -21.98 4.19 -11.49
N ARG A 185 -22.24 5.43 -11.04
CA ARG A 185 -22.20 5.80 -9.62
C ARG A 185 -23.26 5.06 -8.81
N ASP A 186 -24.47 4.94 -9.35
CA ASP A 186 -25.58 4.28 -8.67
C ASP A 186 -25.39 2.75 -8.61
N ILE A 187 -24.65 2.13 -9.54
CA ILE A 187 -24.25 0.72 -9.40
C ILE A 187 -23.41 0.50 -8.13
N LEU A 188 -22.47 1.41 -7.83
CA LEU A 188 -21.62 1.30 -6.64
C LEU A 188 -22.36 1.66 -5.35
N LEU A 189 -23.21 2.68 -5.41
CA LEU A 189 -23.88 3.27 -4.25
C LEU A 189 -25.19 2.56 -3.88
N LYS A 190 -25.94 2.10 -4.87
CA LYS A 190 -27.30 1.54 -4.75
C LYS A 190 -27.42 0.14 -5.38
N GLY A 191 -26.29 -0.47 -5.72
CA GLY A 191 -26.26 -1.82 -6.29
C GLY A 191 -26.95 -2.84 -5.40
N ALA A 192 -27.45 -3.92 -6.00
CA ALA A 192 -28.00 -5.03 -5.23
C ALA A 192 -26.92 -5.71 -4.39
N ASP A 193 -27.32 -6.29 -3.26
CA ASP A 193 -26.42 -7.08 -2.43
C ASP A 193 -25.81 -8.24 -3.23
N PRO A 194 -24.53 -8.57 -2.96
CA PRO A 194 -23.64 -7.95 -1.98
C PRO A 194 -22.78 -6.80 -2.54
N LEU A 195 -22.99 -6.35 -3.79
CA LEU A 195 -22.06 -5.45 -4.49
C LEU A 195 -22.47 -3.98 -4.39
N ASN A 196 -22.59 -3.47 -3.16
CA ASN A 196 -22.80 -2.06 -2.85
C ASN A 196 -21.89 -1.59 -1.71
N ILE A 197 -21.78 -0.26 -1.56
CA ILE A 197 -20.88 0.34 -0.58
C ILE A 197 -21.23 -0.02 0.87
N ASP A 198 -22.51 -0.15 1.22
CA ASP A 198 -22.92 -0.46 2.59
C ASP A 198 -22.46 -1.86 3.01
N THR A 199 -22.63 -2.84 2.13
CA THR A 199 -22.10 -4.20 2.33
C THR A 199 -20.58 -4.20 2.42
N MET A 200 -19.88 -3.41 1.59
CA MET A 200 -18.42 -3.33 1.64
C MET A 200 -17.91 -2.72 2.95
N ILE A 201 -18.60 -1.70 3.48
CA ILE A 201 -18.28 -1.10 4.78
C ILE A 201 -18.48 -2.13 5.89
N GLN A 202 -19.62 -2.84 5.89
CA GLN A 202 -19.88 -3.87 6.89
C GLN A 202 -18.82 -4.98 6.84
N TRP A 203 -18.47 -5.48 5.65
CA TRP A 203 -17.45 -6.53 5.54
C TRP A 203 -16.04 -6.05 5.87
N ALA A 204 -15.72 -4.77 5.66
CA ALA A 204 -14.47 -4.19 6.14
C ALA A 204 -14.42 -4.17 7.67
N TYR A 205 -15.54 -3.83 8.33
CA TYR A 205 -15.66 -3.91 9.78
C TYR A 205 -15.53 -5.35 10.29
N ASP A 206 -16.22 -6.31 9.67
CA ASP A 206 -16.10 -7.74 9.99
C ASP A 206 -14.64 -8.22 9.88
N ALA A 207 -13.88 -7.74 8.89
CA ALA A 207 -12.47 -8.09 8.70
C ALA A 207 -11.58 -7.55 9.84
N VAL A 208 -11.87 -6.35 10.35
CA VAL A 208 -11.19 -5.79 11.52
C VAL A 208 -11.50 -6.63 12.76
N GLN A 209 -12.77 -6.99 12.97
CA GLN A 209 -13.16 -7.84 14.11
C GLN A 209 -12.51 -9.22 14.05
N LEU A 210 -12.46 -9.84 12.87
CA LEU A 210 -11.75 -11.10 12.66
C LEU A 210 -10.28 -11.03 13.09
N PHE A 211 -9.59 -9.94 12.78
CA PHE A 211 -8.19 -9.78 13.21
C PHE A 211 -8.08 -9.46 14.70
N LYS A 212 -9.00 -8.69 15.28
CA LYS A 212 -9.06 -8.45 16.73
C LYS A 212 -9.23 -9.76 17.49
N ASP A 213 -10.13 -10.64 17.04
CA ASP A 213 -10.31 -11.97 17.63
C ASP A 213 -9.04 -12.83 17.53
N TYR A 214 -8.36 -12.80 16.37
CA TYR A 214 -7.07 -13.47 16.21
C TYR A 214 -6.03 -12.91 17.19
N TYR A 215 -5.90 -11.59 17.28
CA TYR A 215 -4.98 -10.90 18.18
C TYR A 215 -5.25 -11.25 19.64
N MET A 216 -6.50 -11.24 20.10
CA MET A 216 -6.84 -11.57 21.49
C MET A 216 -6.39 -12.98 21.87
N ASN A 217 -6.42 -13.92 20.93
CA ASN A 217 -5.98 -15.31 21.14
C ASN A 217 -4.47 -15.52 20.93
N ASN A 218 -3.76 -14.56 20.31
CA ASN A 218 -2.36 -14.71 19.90
C ASN A 218 -1.50 -13.49 20.30
N LYS A 219 -1.93 -12.75 21.32
CA LYS A 219 -1.37 -11.44 21.70
C LYS A 219 0.15 -11.49 21.88
N GLU A 220 0.65 -12.47 22.63
CA GLU A 220 2.07 -12.61 22.90
C GLU A 220 2.89 -12.80 21.61
N PHE A 221 2.40 -13.60 20.66
CA PHE A 221 3.06 -13.76 19.38
C PHE A 221 3.03 -12.48 18.56
N VAL A 222 1.84 -11.86 18.41
CA VAL A 222 1.66 -10.68 17.56
C VAL A 222 2.49 -9.48 18.06
N ASP A 223 2.54 -9.26 19.38
CA ASP A 223 3.27 -8.13 19.96
C ASP A 223 4.79 -8.28 19.88
N ASN A 224 5.29 -9.52 19.88
CA ASN A 224 6.73 -9.79 19.96
C ASN A 224 7.36 -10.24 18.64
N PHE A 225 6.56 -10.58 17.62
CA PHE A 225 7.09 -11.06 16.34
C PHE A 225 7.89 -9.95 15.63
N ALA A 226 9.21 -10.12 15.57
CA ALA A 226 10.14 -9.18 14.95
C ALA A 226 9.93 -7.73 15.42
N HIS A 227 9.66 -7.53 16.72
CA HIS A 227 9.46 -6.22 17.31
C HIS A 227 10.79 -5.45 17.44
N PHE A 228 10.80 -4.18 17.00
CA PHE A 228 11.89 -3.24 17.22
C PHE A 228 11.39 -1.79 17.12
N PRO A 229 11.96 -0.84 17.88
CA PRO A 229 11.64 0.58 17.77
C PRO A 229 12.02 1.10 16.38
N SER A 230 11.18 1.94 15.78
CA SER A 230 11.39 2.46 14.43
C SER A 230 10.70 3.80 14.20
N ASN A 231 11.29 4.62 13.33
CA ASN A 231 10.65 5.81 12.81
C ASN A 231 9.53 5.44 11.82
N HIS A 232 8.49 6.28 11.73
CA HIS A 232 7.39 6.13 10.79
C HIS A 232 7.26 7.37 9.92
N PHE A 233 7.03 7.19 8.63
CA PHE A 233 6.94 8.26 7.64
C PHE A 233 5.68 8.09 6.80
N SER A 234 4.92 9.17 6.59
CA SER A 234 3.73 9.13 5.75
C SER A 234 3.30 10.50 5.21
N LEU A 235 2.27 10.48 4.36
CA LEU A 235 1.53 11.69 4.00
C LEU A 235 0.42 11.93 5.02
N VAL A 236 0.30 13.18 5.48
CA VAL A 236 -0.77 13.64 6.38
C VAL A 236 -1.42 14.88 5.78
N ARG A 237 -2.74 15.02 5.89
CA ARG A 237 -3.45 16.24 5.46
C ARG A 237 -3.02 17.41 6.34
N LYS A 238 -3.06 18.64 5.83
CA LYS A 238 -2.60 19.85 6.57
C LYS A 238 -3.27 20.07 7.92
N ASP A 239 -4.47 19.53 8.13
CA ASP A 239 -5.20 19.58 9.40
C ASP A 239 -4.90 18.40 10.33
N GLY A 240 -3.95 17.53 9.97
CA GLY A 240 -3.57 16.35 10.74
C GLY A 240 -4.26 15.05 10.30
N ALA A 241 -5.24 15.11 9.41
CA ALA A 241 -6.01 13.92 9.07
C ALA A 241 -5.27 12.92 8.19
N LEU A 242 -5.60 11.63 8.31
CA LEU A 242 -5.21 10.61 7.34
C LEU A 242 -5.75 10.97 5.94
N ASP A 243 -4.87 11.07 4.95
CA ASP A 243 -5.24 11.24 3.54
C ASP A 243 -4.32 10.40 2.63
N PHE A 244 -4.91 9.50 1.86
CA PHE A 244 -4.14 8.64 0.94
C PHE A 244 -3.68 9.37 -0.33
N TYR A 245 -4.37 10.45 -0.72
CA TYR A 245 -4.21 11.09 -2.02
C TYR A 245 -3.31 12.34 -1.98
N HIS A 246 -3.44 13.17 -0.96
CA HIS A 246 -2.72 14.45 -0.89
C HIS A 246 -2.52 14.95 0.54
N GLY A 247 -1.38 15.59 0.78
CA GLY A 247 -0.99 16.07 2.10
C GLY A 247 0.45 16.59 2.07
N VAL A 248 1.04 16.64 3.26
CA VAL A 248 2.43 16.99 3.54
C VAL A 248 3.17 15.76 4.09
N LEU A 249 4.49 15.72 3.96
CA LEU A 249 5.30 14.63 4.50
C LEU A 249 5.53 14.86 6.00
N ARG A 250 5.18 13.86 6.81
CA ARG A 250 5.42 13.84 8.25
C ARG A 250 6.15 12.56 8.63
N ALA A 251 7.07 12.67 9.58
CA ALA A 251 7.69 11.52 10.22
C ALA A 251 7.72 11.66 11.74
N VAL A 252 7.57 10.54 12.44
CA VAL A 252 7.69 10.42 13.89
C VAL A 252 8.73 9.35 14.26
N ASP A 253 9.38 9.49 15.41
CA ASP A 253 10.26 8.45 15.97
C ASP A 253 9.47 7.32 16.66
N ALA A 254 10.19 6.42 17.34
CA ALA A 254 9.58 5.28 18.03
C ALA A 254 8.70 5.71 19.22
N GLU A 255 8.95 6.89 19.79
CA GLU A 255 8.21 7.50 20.89
C GLU A 255 7.07 8.40 20.40
N GLY A 256 6.90 8.54 19.08
CA GLY A 256 5.85 9.36 18.47
C GLY A 256 6.19 10.84 18.36
N LYS A 257 7.42 11.25 18.67
CA LYS A 257 7.86 12.64 18.51
C LYS A 257 8.11 12.92 17.03
N ARG A 258 7.64 14.08 16.55
CA ARG A 258 7.86 14.51 15.16
C ARG A 258 9.36 14.74 14.89
N ILE A 259 9.87 14.07 13.86
CA ILE A 259 11.25 14.17 13.37
C ILE A 259 11.34 14.71 11.93
N LEU A 260 10.20 14.80 11.24
CA LEU A 260 9.99 15.58 10.03
C LEU A 260 8.58 16.17 10.14
N ASP A 261 8.48 17.50 10.09
CA ASP A 261 7.24 18.20 10.40
C ASP A 261 6.65 18.84 9.14
N ASP A 262 5.63 18.18 8.59
CA ASP A 262 4.68 18.74 7.64
C ASP A 262 5.31 19.45 6.42
N VAL A 263 6.36 18.84 5.85
CA VAL A 263 7.09 19.40 4.71
C VAL A 263 6.38 19.14 3.39
N ASP A 264 6.51 20.05 2.42
CA ASP A 264 5.95 19.83 1.08
C ASP A 264 6.63 18.63 0.41
N TYR A 265 5.86 17.73 -0.18
CA TYR A 265 6.39 16.56 -0.87
C TYR A 265 7.14 16.92 -2.15
N GLN A 266 6.99 18.14 -2.68
CA GLN A 266 7.83 18.66 -3.77
C GLN A 266 9.30 18.77 -3.35
N ASP A 267 9.57 18.95 -2.06
CA ASP A 267 10.92 19.12 -1.50
C ASP A 267 11.50 17.81 -0.97
N TYR A 268 10.90 16.65 -1.30
CA TYR A 268 11.31 15.34 -0.73
C TYR A 268 12.81 15.05 -0.90
N ASN A 269 13.42 15.52 -1.98
CA ASN A 269 14.83 15.34 -2.30
C ASN A 269 15.76 16.10 -1.34
N HIS A 270 15.29 17.10 -0.60
CA HIS A 270 16.05 17.75 0.47
C HIS A 270 16.09 16.92 1.76
N TYR A 271 15.12 16.02 1.96
CA TYR A 271 14.94 15.28 3.21
C TYR A 271 15.28 13.79 3.08
N ILE A 272 15.14 13.18 1.90
CA ILE A 272 15.31 11.74 1.70
C ILE A 272 16.56 11.48 0.86
N GLU A 273 17.37 10.52 1.29
CA GLU A 273 18.46 9.95 0.51
C GLU A 273 18.36 8.43 0.47
N GLU A 274 18.88 7.83 -0.59
CA GLU A 274 18.80 6.39 -0.82
C GLU A 274 20.19 5.77 -0.83
N GLU A 275 20.45 4.82 0.08
CA GLU A 275 21.67 4.04 0.08
C GLU A 275 21.53 2.78 -0.79
N VAL A 276 22.62 2.41 -1.48
CA VAL A 276 22.73 1.15 -2.23
C VAL A 276 23.58 0.17 -1.44
N ARG A 277 23.14 -1.09 -1.38
CA ARG A 277 23.91 -2.20 -0.82
C ARG A 277 24.19 -3.24 -1.89
N SER A 278 25.38 -3.83 -1.88
CA SER A 278 25.85 -4.77 -2.91
C SER A 278 25.05 -6.08 -3.03
N TRP A 279 24.13 -6.33 -2.09
CA TRP A 279 23.41 -7.59 -1.96
C TRP A 279 21.91 -7.49 -2.31
N SER A 280 21.39 -6.33 -2.71
CA SER A 280 19.99 -6.16 -3.10
C SER A 280 19.85 -5.06 -4.15
N TYR A 281 18.96 -5.23 -5.13
CA TYR A 281 18.61 -4.16 -6.06
C TYR A 281 17.71 -3.09 -5.41
N MET A 282 17.00 -3.45 -4.35
CA MET A 282 16.22 -2.47 -3.58
C MET A 282 17.15 -1.60 -2.75
N LYS A 283 16.98 -0.28 -2.86
CA LYS A 283 17.73 0.72 -2.10
C LYS A 283 17.22 0.81 -0.65
N PHE A 284 17.95 1.53 0.18
CA PHE A 284 17.71 1.69 1.61
C PHE A 284 17.54 3.19 1.91
N PRO A 285 16.30 3.71 1.88
CA PRO A 285 16.05 5.14 2.10
C PRO A 285 16.19 5.53 3.57
N TYR A 286 16.64 6.76 3.81
CA TYR A 286 16.76 7.36 5.14
C TYR A 286 16.57 8.89 5.09
N LEU A 287 16.27 9.47 6.26
CA LEU A 287 16.19 10.92 6.47
C LEU A 287 17.58 11.53 6.55
N LYS A 288 17.90 12.44 5.63
CA LYS A 288 19.23 13.05 5.46
C LYS A 288 19.76 13.72 6.72
N HIS A 289 18.93 14.50 7.40
CA HIS A 289 19.32 15.27 8.59
C HIS A 289 19.56 14.40 9.83
N ILE A 290 19.08 13.16 9.84
CA ILE A 290 19.30 12.19 10.92
C ILE A 290 20.48 11.25 10.57
N GLY A 291 20.70 10.98 9.29
CA GLY A 291 21.80 10.16 8.79
C GLY A 291 21.45 8.67 8.64
N LYS A 292 22.36 7.90 8.03
CA LYS A 292 22.13 6.51 7.60
C LYS A 292 21.80 5.54 8.74
N GLU A 293 22.42 5.75 9.90
CA GLU A 293 22.34 4.81 11.02
C GLU A 293 20.98 4.87 11.73
N ASN A 294 20.45 6.08 11.94
CA ASN A 294 19.25 6.32 12.75
C ASN A 294 18.08 6.91 11.95
N GLY A 295 18.31 7.33 10.70
CA GLY A 295 17.33 8.03 9.87
C GLY A 295 16.46 7.11 9.01
N TRP A 296 16.62 5.78 9.10
CA TRP A 296 15.72 4.84 8.42
C TRP A 296 14.31 4.92 9.00
N TYR A 297 13.30 4.55 8.22
CA TYR A 297 11.90 4.67 8.63
C TYR A 297 11.03 3.59 7.96
N ARG A 298 9.84 3.37 8.52
CA ARG A 298 8.79 2.53 7.95
C ARG A 298 7.71 3.38 7.29
N VAL A 299 7.15 2.85 6.20
CA VAL A 299 5.96 3.36 5.53
C VAL A 299 4.89 2.27 5.52
N GLY A 300 3.66 2.58 5.12
CA GLY A 300 2.57 1.61 5.02
C GLY A 300 1.43 1.87 6.03
N PRO A 301 0.57 0.88 6.31
CA PRO A 301 -0.64 1.08 7.09
C PRO A 301 -0.36 1.63 8.50
N LEU A 302 0.44 0.92 9.31
CA LEU A 302 0.74 1.33 10.68
C LEU A 302 1.49 2.66 10.74
N ALA A 303 2.41 2.92 9.79
CA ALA A 303 3.12 4.19 9.72
C ALA A 303 2.18 5.38 9.54
N ARG A 304 1.15 5.23 8.69
CA ARG A 304 0.12 6.26 8.49
C ARG A 304 -0.68 6.52 9.76
N LEU A 305 -1.11 5.45 10.43
CA LEU A 305 -1.84 5.53 11.71
C LEU A 305 -1.03 6.21 12.80
N ASN A 306 0.28 5.92 12.90
CA ASN A 306 1.16 6.54 13.88
C ASN A 306 1.46 8.02 13.61
N THR A 307 1.32 8.48 12.37
CA THR A 307 1.64 9.87 11.98
C THR A 307 0.44 10.80 11.90
N CYS A 308 -0.76 10.28 11.63
CA CYS A 308 -1.97 11.09 11.55
C CYS A 308 -2.50 11.43 12.94
N ASP A 309 -3.09 12.60 13.07
CA ASP A 309 -3.74 13.05 14.30
C ASP A 309 -5.16 12.46 14.42
N PHE A 310 -5.84 12.17 13.30
CA PHE A 310 -7.15 11.50 13.25
C PHE A 310 -7.45 10.90 11.86
N ILE A 311 -8.48 10.04 11.79
CA ILE A 311 -9.03 9.46 10.57
C ILE A 311 -10.35 10.17 10.20
N PRO A 312 -10.50 10.75 8.99
CA PRO A 312 -11.70 11.52 8.63
C PRO A 312 -13.03 10.76 8.64
N SER A 313 -13.00 9.44 8.45
CA SER A 313 -14.22 8.62 8.41
C SER A 313 -14.59 8.14 9.81
N LYS A 314 -15.83 8.47 10.24
CA LYS A 314 -16.34 8.18 11.59
C LYS A 314 -16.07 6.75 12.08
N LEU A 315 -16.42 5.74 11.28
CA LEU A 315 -16.27 4.34 11.71
C LEU A 315 -14.80 3.95 11.91
N ALA A 316 -13.91 4.38 11.01
CA ALA A 316 -12.49 4.07 11.16
C ALA A 316 -11.86 4.86 12.32
N GLN A 317 -12.32 6.08 12.61
CA GLN A 317 -11.87 6.84 13.78
C GLN A 317 -12.22 6.11 15.08
N GLN A 318 -13.44 5.56 15.17
CA GLN A 318 -13.86 4.79 16.34
C GLN A 318 -13.02 3.52 16.57
N GLU A 319 -12.46 2.96 15.50
CA GLU A 319 -11.56 1.80 15.58
C GLU A 319 -10.10 2.19 15.85
N PHE A 320 -9.74 3.46 15.62
CA PHE A 320 -8.39 4.01 15.83
C PHE A 320 -8.18 4.51 17.27
N GLU A 321 -9.26 4.95 17.92
CA GLU A 321 -9.32 5.34 19.33
C GLU A 321 -9.41 4.12 20.26
#